data_AF-A0A8A8E1M7-F1
#
_entry.id   AF-A0A8A8E1M7-F1
#
_cell.length_a   1.000
_cell.length_b   1.000
_cell.length_c   1.000
_cell.angle_alpha   90.00
_cell.angle_beta   90.00
_cell.angle_gamma   90.00
#
_symmetry.space_group_name_H-M   'P 1'
#
loop_
_entity.id
_entity.type
_entity.pdbx_description
1 polymer ?
#
loop_
_entity_poly.entity_id
_entity_poly.type
_entity_poly.pdbx_seq_one_letter_code
_entity_poly.pdbx_strand_id
1 'polypeptide(L)'
;CTIIRSYSRGAQGILLVYDITNKWSFDGINRWLKEVEEHAPGVPKVLVGNRLHLAFKRQVGERDAEAYAAKNRMAFFEVSPLCDFNI
;
A
#
# COMPACT_ATOMS: atom_id res chain seq x y z
N CYS A 1 -14.25 10.06 -11.99
CA CYS A 1 -13.18 9.08 -12.27
C CYS A 1 -11.82 9.77 -12.21
N THR A 2 -10.86 9.10 -11.56
CA THR A 2 -9.41 9.35 -11.64
C THR A 2 -8.87 10.62 -10.95
N ILE A 3 -8.66 10.53 -9.63
CA ILE A 3 -7.69 11.39 -8.93
C ILE A 3 -6.33 10.70 -9.03
N ILE A 4 -5.61 10.99 -10.11
CA ILE A 4 -4.15 10.90 -10.13
C ILE A 4 -3.66 12.25 -10.65
N ARG A 5 -3.74 13.29 -9.81
CA ARG A 5 -3.10 14.56 -10.09
C ARG A 5 -2.42 15.10 -8.85
N SER A 6 -1.10 15.09 -8.94
CA SER A 6 -0.19 16.04 -8.29
C SER A 6 -0.09 16.00 -6.77
N TYR A 7 0.71 15.05 -6.26
CA TYR A 7 1.54 15.28 -5.07
C TYR A 7 3.00 14.97 -5.42
N SER A 8 3.52 15.66 -6.44
CA SER A 8 4.87 15.44 -6.99
C SER A 8 5.78 16.66 -6.81
N ARG A 9 5.67 17.39 -5.69
CA ARG A 9 6.73 18.33 -5.27
C ARG A 9 7.67 17.61 -4.29
N GLY A 10 8.50 16.71 -4.83
CA GLY A 10 9.66 16.14 -4.10
C GLY A 10 9.54 14.71 -3.57
N ALA A 11 8.40 14.02 -3.75
CA ALA A 11 8.28 12.63 -3.30
C ALA A 11 8.90 11.64 -4.31
N GLN A 12 10.15 11.23 -4.09
CA GLN A 12 10.81 10.13 -4.81
C GLN A 12 10.36 8.76 -4.27
N GLY A 13 9.06 8.52 -4.11
CA GLY A 13 8.55 7.31 -3.46
C GLY A 13 7.18 6.89 -3.97
N ILE A 14 6.92 5.59 -3.95
CA ILE A 14 5.69 4.99 -4.45
C ILE A 14 4.91 4.40 -3.28
N LEU A 15 3.63 4.77 -3.20
CA LEU A 15 2.72 4.30 -2.16
C LEU A 15 1.72 3.31 -2.76
N LEU A 16 1.72 2.08 -2.26
CA LEU A 16 0.83 1.00 -2.66
C LEU A 16 -0.18 0.80 -1.54
N VAL A 17 -1.43 1.24 -1.76
CA VAL A 17 -2.49 1.13 -0.75
C VAL A 17 -3.40 -0.04 -1.09
N TYR A 18 -3.65 -0.91 -0.13
CA TYR A 18 -4.66 -1.98 -0.22
C TYR A 18 -5.61 -1.95 0.96
N ASP A 19 -6.66 -2.74 0.88
CA ASP A 19 -7.64 -2.89 1.95
C ASP A 19 -7.41 -4.21 2.68
N ILE A 20 -7.22 -4.17 4.00
CA ILE A 20 -6.99 -5.38 4.81
C ILE A 20 -8.15 -6.37 4.78
N THR A 21 -9.36 -5.89 4.47
CA THR A 21 -10.58 -6.71 4.38
C THR A 21 -10.80 -7.29 2.99
N ASN A 22 -10.02 -6.87 1.99
CA ASN A 22 -10.20 -7.30 0.61
C ASN A 22 -8.92 -7.89 0.04
N LYS A 23 -8.87 -9.23 0.00
CA LYS A 23 -7.73 -9.96 -0.57
C LYS A 23 -7.50 -9.64 -2.06
N TRP A 24 -8.57 -9.36 -2.82
CA TRP A 24 -8.43 -8.98 -4.24
C TRP A 24 -7.68 -7.67 -4.42
N SER A 25 -7.87 -6.71 -3.50
CA SER A 25 -7.10 -5.46 -3.51
C SER A 25 -5.62 -5.71 -3.27
N PHE A 26 -5.28 -6.69 -2.42
CA PHE A 26 -3.90 -7.09 -2.18
C PHE A 26 -3.27 -7.78 -3.40
N ASP A 27 -3.99 -8.71 -4.04
CA ASP A 27 -3.50 -9.36 -5.26
C ASP A 27 -3.27 -8.36 -6.41
N GLY A 28 -4.08 -7.29 -6.47
CA GLY A 28 -3.89 -6.18 -7.41
C GLY A 28 -2.55 -5.45 -7.26
N ILE A 29 -1.97 -5.41 -6.04
CA ILE A 29 -0.69 -4.75 -5.79
C ILE A 29 0.44 -5.41 -6.58
N ASN A 30 0.42 -6.73 -6.77
CA ASN A 30 1.45 -7.43 -7.54
C ASN A 30 1.60 -6.87 -8.95
N ARG A 31 0.48 -6.52 -9.59
CA ARG A 31 0.49 -5.92 -10.92
C ARG A 31 1.11 -4.52 -10.87
N TRP A 32 0.68 -3.69 -9.94
CA TRP A 32 1.22 -2.33 -9.76
C TRP A 32 2.72 -2.35 -9.44
N LEU A 33 3.15 -3.29 -8.58
CA LEU A 33 4.56 -3.46 -8.23
C LEU A 33 5.41 -3.78 -9.47
N LYS A 34 4.90 -4.61 -10.38
CA LYS A 34 5.58 -4.94 -11.63
C LYS A 34 5.69 -3.72 -12.54
N GLU A 35 4.61 -2.97 -12.72
CA GLU A 35 4.61 -1.74 -13.52
C GLU A 35 5.61 -0.72 -12.95
N VAL A 36 5.70 -0.61 -11.63
CA VAL A 36 6.65 0.25 -10.94
C VAL A 36 8.10 -0.19 -11.17
N GLU A 37 8.39 -1.49 -11.06
CA GLU A 37 9.74 -2.01 -11.31
C GLU A 37 10.18 -1.78 -12.76
N GLU A 38 9.25 -1.86 -13.72
CA GLU A 38 9.51 -1.61 -15.14
C GLU A 38 9.77 -0.11 -15.44
N HIS A 39 9.02 0.81 -14.82
CA HIS A 39 9.11 2.24 -15.13
C HIS A 39 10.09 3.01 -14.24
N ALA A 40 10.33 2.54 -13.02
CA ALA A 40 11.10 3.26 -12.01
C ALA A 40 11.85 2.30 -11.06
N PRO A 41 12.84 1.55 -11.56
CA PRO A 41 13.63 0.64 -10.73
C PRO A 41 14.38 1.41 -9.64
N GLY A 42 14.36 0.88 -8.41
CA GLY A 42 15.09 1.46 -7.27
C GLY A 42 14.40 2.62 -6.54
N VAL A 43 13.17 2.99 -6.92
CA VAL A 43 12.38 3.97 -6.15
C VAL A 43 11.90 3.33 -4.84
N PRO A 44 12.05 4.00 -3.69
CA PRO A 44 11.47 3.59 -2.41
C PRO A 44 9.98 3.30 -2.51
N LYS A 45 9.56 2.13 -2.01
CA LYS A 45 8.16 1.68 -2.07
C LYS A 45 7.62 1.49 -0.66
N VAL A 46 6.37 1.85 -0.46
CA VAL A 46 5.68 1.72 0.82
C VAL A 46 4.34 1.06 0.59
N LEU A 47 4.11 -0.06 1.26
CA LEU A 47 2.87 -0.80 1.29
C LEU A 47 2.01 -0.32 2.46
N VAL A 48 0.77 0.06 2.18
CA VAL A 48 -0.16 0.62 3.15
C VAL A 48 -1.45 -0.21 3.23
N GLY A 49 -1.70 -0.83 4.36
CA GLY A 49 -2.94 -1.53 4.68
C GLY A 49 -4.00 -0.57 5.23
N ASN A 50 -5.01 -0.26 4.44
CA ASN A 50 -6.13 0.59 4.81
C ASN A 50 -7.25 -0.22 5.50
N ARG A 51 -8.12 0.48 6.23
CA ARG A 51 -9.27 -0.05 6.99
C ARG A 51 -8.90 -0.84 8.25
N LEU A 52 -7.88 -0.40 8.98
CA LEU A 52 -7.49 -1.02 10.25
C LEU A 52 -8.64 -1.20 11.26
N HIS A 53 -9.64 -0.31 11.25
CA HIS A 53 -10.87 -0.45 12.07
C HIS A 53 -11.66 -1.77 11.81
N LEU A 54 -11.42 -2.44 10.68
CA LEU A 54 -11.98 -3.75 10.35
C LEU A 54 -10.96 -4.88 10.52
N ALA A 55 -9.94 -4.72 11.37
CA ALA A 55 -8.98 -5.78 11.67
C ALA A 55 -9.64 -7.11 12.09
N PHE A 56 -10.82 -7.05 12.72
CA PHE A 56 -11.60 -8.24 13.07
C PHE A 56 -12.14 -9.02 11.86
N LYS A 57 -12.28 -8.37 10.70
CA LYS A 57 -12.68 -8.95 9.40
C LYS A 57 -11.51 -9.04 8.43
N ARG A 58 -10.26 -9.00 8.92
CA ARG A 58 -9.09 -9.04 8.04
C ARG A 58 -9.10 -10.33 7.21
N GLN A 59 -8.95 -10.16 5.90
CA GLN A 59 -8.74 -11.27 4.98
C GLN A 59 -7.26 -11.43 4.64
N VAL A 60 -6.49 -10.36 4.81
CA VAL A 60 -5.03 -10.35 4.64
C VAL A 60 -4.39 -10.35 6.02
N GLY A 61 -3.59 -11.38 6.31
CA GLY A 61 -2.82 -11.46 7.55
C GLY A 61 -1.72 -10.41 7.58
N GLU A 62 -1.46 -9.84 8.76
CA GLU A 62 -0.41 -8.83 8.96
C GLU A 62 0.96 -9.39 8.59
N ARG A 63 1.25 -10.59 9.10
CA ARG A 63 2.49 -11.31 8.85
C ARG A 63 2.69 -11.62 7.37
N ASP A 64 1.61 -11.93 6.65
CA ASP A 64 1.67 -12.19 5.21
C ASP A 64 2.01 -10.91 4.45
N ALA A 65 1.39 -9.79 4.82
CA ALA A 65 1.64 -8.49 4.21
C ALA A 65 3.03 -7.95 4.55
N GLU A 66 3.49 -8.13 5.79
CA GLU A 66 4.82 -7.75 6.26
C GLU A 66 5.90 -8.59 5.58
N ALA A 67 5.72 -9.92 5.50
CA ALA A 67 6.63 -10.80 4.77
C ALA A 67 6.69 -10.44 3.27
N TYR A 68 5.54 -10.08 2.68
CA TYR A 68 5.47 -9.59 1.31
C TYR A 68 6.22 -8.27 1.13
N ALA A 69 6.06 -7.32 2.06
CA ALA A 69 6.78 -6.05 2.04
C ALA A 69 8.29 -6.26 2.18
N ALA A 70 8.72 -7.06 3.16
CA ALA A 70 10.13 -7.40 3.38
C ALA A 70 10.75 -8.08 2.15
N LYS A 71 10.06 -9.04 1.53
CA LYS A 71 10.53 -9.72 0.31
C LYS A 71 10.75 -8.75 -0.85
N ASN A 72 9.90 -7.73 -0.97
CA ASN A 72 9.94 -6.75 -2.05
C ASN A 72 10.67 -5.45 -1.67
N ARG A 73 11.36 -5.41 -0.51
CA ARG A 73 12.06 -4.24 0.04
C ARG A 73 11.18 -2.99 0.13
N MET A 74 9.95 -3.19 0.59
CA MET A 74 8.97 -2.14 0.80
C MET A 74 8.78 -1.90 2.30
N ALA A 75 8.56 -0.65 2.71
CA ALA A 75 8.11 -0.38 4.07
C ALA A 75 6.63 -0.76 4.20
N PHE A 76 6.19 -1.26 5.35
CA PHE A 76 4.81 -1.64 5.60
C PHE A 76 4.19 -0.77 6.70
N PHE A 77 3.00 -0.26 6.46
CA PHE A 77 2.22 0.49 7.45
C PHE A 77 0.74 0.10 7.36
N GLU A 78 0.06 -0.03 8.49
CA GLU A 78 -1.40 -0.11 8.51
C GLU A 78 -1.99 1.21 9.02
N VAL A 79 -3.03 1.69 8.35
CA VAL A 79 -3.70 2.95 8.67
C VAL A 79 -5.21 2.73 8.78
N SER A 80 -5.81 3.42 9.75
CA SER A 80 -7.26 3.55 9.82
C SER A 80 -7.66 4.86 9.16
N PRO A 81 -8.54 4.85 8.14
CA PRO A 81 -9.08 6.08 7.55
C PRO A 81 -10.04 6.80 8.52
N LEU A 82 -10.37 6.16 9.65
CA LEU A 82 -11.21 6.71 10.71
C LEU A 82 -10.39 7.45 11.77
N CYS A 83 -9.06 7.30 11.76
CA CYS A 83 -8.21 8.23 12.47
C CYS A 83 -8.04 9.46 11.57
N ASP A 84 -9.03 10.34 11.63
CA ASP A 84 -8.88 11.77 11.34
C ASP A 84 -7.75 12.32 12.24
N PHE A 85 -6.50 12.08 11.87
CA PHE A 85 -5.43 12.99 12.23
C PHE A 85 -5.47 14.10 11.20
N ASN A 86 -6.41 15.01 11.48
CA ASN A 86 -6.56 16.32 10.90
C ASN A 86 -5.20 17.05 10.86
N ILE A 87 -4.95 17.67 9.72
CA ILE A 87 -3.75 18.46 9.41
C ILE A 87 -3.72 19.74 10.25
#